data_AF-V9HCI9-F1
#
_entry.id   AF-V9HCI9-F1
#
_cell.length_a   1.000
_cell.length_b   1.000
_cell.length_c   1.000
_cell.angle_alpha   90.00
_cell.angle_beta   90.00
_cell.angle_gamma   90.00
#
_symmetry.space_group_name_H-M   'P 1'
#
loop_
_entity.id
_entity.type
_entity.pdbx_description
1 polymer ?
#
loop_
_entity_poly.entity_id
_entity_poly.type
_entity_poly.pdbx_seq_one_letter_code
_entity_poly.pdbx_strand_id
1 'polypeptide(L)'
;MEDALSSGHLDLVSVARPFALVPDLANQIQNGTYQTVQTDRIQTGVALVDKKAGAMLEMNWYMTQMDLIGQGKQPNPKLSAWKVLLKTLWENGKAGLSTGRA
;
A
#
# COMPACT_ATOMS: atom_id res chain seq x y z
N MET A 1 -13.12 -11.40 -9.49
CA MET A 1 -14.00 -10.23 -9.31
C MET A 1 -15.25 -10.39 -10.15
N GLU A 2 -15.08 -10.64 -11.45
CA GLU A 2 -16.18 -10.92 -12.39
C GLU A 2 -17.07 -12.06 -11.90
N ASP A 3 -16.50 -13.15 -11.39
CA ASP A 3 -17.27 -14.27 -10.81
C ASP A 3 -18.18 -13.85 -9.64
N ALA A 4 -17.74 -12.86 -8.85
CA ALA A 4 -18.50 -12.40 -7.70
C ALA A 4 -19.72 -11.56 -8.17
N LEU A 5 -19.53 -10.73 -9.20
CA LEU A 5 -20.59 -9.96 -9.84
C LEU A 5 -21.58 -10.87 -10.60
N SER A 6 -21.07 -11.86 -11.33
CA SER A 6 -21.91 -12.79 -12.11
C SER A 6 -22.78 -13.69 -11.24
N SER A 7 -22.39 -13.88 -9.97
CA SER A 7 -23.18 -14.65 -9.00
C SER A 7 -24.51 -13.98 -8.61
N GLY A 8 -24.70 -12.69 -8.89
CA GLY A 8 -25.93 -11.93 -8.58
C GLY A 8 -26.11 -11.58 -7.09
N HIS A 9 -25.14 -11.89 -6.22
CA HIS A 9 -25.23 -11.59 -4.78
C HIS A 9 -24.75 -10.19 -4.39
N LEU A 10 -24.15 -9.44 -5.32
CA LEU A 10 -23.63 -8.09 -5.09
C LEU A 10 -23.57 -7.27 -6.38
N ASP A 11 -23.79 -5.97 -6.25
CA ASP A 11 -23.79 -5.02 -7.38
C ASP A 11 -22.44 -4.31 -7.57
N LEU A 12 -21.59 -4.28 -6.55
CA LEU A 12 -20.34 -3.53 -6.56
C LEU A 12 -19.23 -4.23 -5.78
N VAL A 13 -18.04 -4.28 -6.39
CA VAL A 13 -16.79 -4.69 -5.73
C VAL A 13 -15.88 -3.48 -5.59
N SER A 14 -15.56 -3.11 -4.36
CA SER A 14 -14.55 -2.09 -4.09
C SER A 14 -13.15 -2.69 -4.18
N VAL A 15 -12.23 -1.96 -4.80
CA VAL A 15 -10.83 -2.34 -4.91
C VAL A 15 -10.00 -1.30 -4.18
N ALA A 16 -9.15 -1.73 -3.24
CA ALA A 16 -8.35 -0.82 -2.42
C ALA A 16 -6.86 -0.87 -2.85
N ARG A 17 -6.07 -1.75 -2.23
CA ARG A 17 -4.62 -1.85 -2.41
C ARG A 17 -4.13 -1.89 -3.87
N PRO A 18 -4.81 -2.58 -4.82
CA PRO A 18 -4.39 -2.57 -6.21
C PRO A 18 -4.27 -1.17 -6.83
N PHE A 19 -5.11 -0.20 -6.46
CA PHE A 19 -5.00 1.17 -6.99
C PHE A 19 -3.76 1.91 -6.53
N ALA A 20 -3.19 1.54 -5.37
CA ALA A 20 -1.91 2.09 -4.92
C ALA A 20 -0.72 1.54 -5.72
N LEU A 21 -0.90 0.49 -6.53
CA LEU A 21 0.14 -0.12 -7.36
C LEU A 21 -0.08 0.13 -8.85
N VAL A 22 -1.34 0.15 -9.29
CA VAL A 22 -1.76 0.35 -10.67
C VAL A 22 -2.83 1.44 -10.68
N PRO A 23 -2.43 2.72 -10.83
CA PRO A 23 -3.38 3.84 -10.78
C PRO A 23 -4.41 3.80 -11.92
N ASP A 24 -4.02 3.26 -13.07
CA ASP A 24 -4.84 3.11 -14.27
C ASP A 24 -5.72 1.83 -14.27
N LEU A 25 -5.83 1.13 -13.13
CA LEU A 25 -6.50 -0.16 -13.05
C LEU A 25 -7.97 -0.09 -13.50
N ALA A 26 -8.67 1.01 -13.23
CA ALA A 26 -10.05 1.18 -13.64
C ALA A 26 -10.22 1.12 -15.17
N ASN A 27 -9.34 1.80 -15.91
CA ASN A 27 -9.36 1.79 -17.37
C ASN A 27 -8.97 0.39 -17.91
N GLN A 28 -8.02 -0.28 -17.28
CA GLN A 28 -7.64 -1.65 -17.65
C GLN A 28 -8.78 -2.65 -17.42
N ILE A 29 -9.54 -2.51 -16.33
CA ILE A 29 -10.73 -3.31 -16.06
C ILE A 29 -11.79 -3.06 -17.13
N GLN A 30 -12.09 -1.79 -17.42
CA GLN A 30 -13.08 -1.42 -18.44
C GLN A 30 -12.73 -1.96 -19.83
N ASN A 31 -11.44 -1.95 -20.18
CA ASN A 31 -10.95 -2.44 -21.47
C ASN A 31 -10.72 -3.96 -21.50
N GLY A 32 -10.92 -4.68 -20.39
CA GLY A 32 -10.65 -6.12 -20.29
C GLY A 32 -9.17 -6.49 -20.42
N THR A 33 -8.25 -5.53 -20.18
CA THR A 33 -6.79 -5.72 -20.32
C THR A 33 -6.05 -5.85 -18.99
N TYR A 34 -6.78 -5.80 -17.87
CA TYR A 34 -6.18 -5.89 -16.54
C TYR A 34 -5.49 -7.24 -16.32
N GLN A 35 -4.42 -7.21 -15.53
CA GLN A 35 -3.79 -8.41 -14.99
C GLN A 35 -4.04 -8.49 -13.49
N THR A 36 -4.04 -9.70 -12.93
CA THR A 36 -4.17 -9.91 -11.49
C THR A 36 -3.02 -9.22 -10.76
N VAL A 37 -3.37 -8.22 -9.94
CA VAL A 37 -2.40 -7.51 -9.10
C VAL A 37 -2.28 -8.26 -7.77
N GLN A 38 -1.10 -8.83 -7.53
CA GLN A 38 -0.80 -9.45 -6.23
C GLN A 38 -0.46 -8.38 -5.20
N THR A 39 -1.15 -8.41 -4.06
CA THR A 39 -0.93 -7.47 -2.95
C THR A 39 -0.40 -8.23 -1.75
N ASP A 40 0.77 -8.84 -1.93
CA ASP A 40 1.43 -9.61 -0.90
C ASP A 40 1.71 -8.76 0.34
N ARG A 41 1.89 -9.45 1.47
CA ARG A 41 2.23 -8.80 2.72
C ARG A 41 3.61 -8.16 2.60
N ILE A 42 3.69 -6.87 2.94
CA ILE A 42 4.97 -6.17 2.97
C ILE A 42 5.72 -6.56 4.25
N GLN A 43 6.88 -7.18 4.09
CA GLN A 43 7.65 -7.74 5.21
C GLN A 43 9.13 -7.35 5.13
N THR A 44 9.76 -7.25 6.30
CA THR A 44 11.22 -7.08 6.42
C THR A 44 11.98 -8.39 6.28
N GLY A 45 11.30 -9.52 6.48
CA GLY A 45 11.89 -10.85 6.52
C GLY A 45 12.36 -11.26 7.93
N VAL A 46 12.24 -10.39 8.93
CA VAL A 46 12.61 -10.67 10.32
C VAL A 46 11.34 -10.86 11.14
N ALA A 47 11.07 -12.11 11.54
CA ALA A 47 9.81 -12.50 12.19
C ALA A 47 9.43 -11.63 13.41
N LEU A 48 10.42 -11.25 14.23
CA LEU A 48 10.20 -10.39 15.40
C LEU A 48 9.76 -8.97 15.03
N VAL A 49 10.36 -8.40 13.98
CA VAL A 49 10.02 -7.08 13.44
C VAL A 49 8.65 -7.15 12.76
N ASP A 50 8.43 -8.13 11.90
CA ASP A 50 7.18 -8.31 11.17
C ASP A 50 5.99 -8.57 12.13
N LYS A 51 6.23 -9.24 13.27
CA LYS A 51 5.21 -9.43 14.30
C LYS A 51 4.86 -8.13 15.04
N LYS A 52 5.85 -7.30 15.36
CA LYS A 52 5.66 -6.10 16.20
C LYS A 52 5.28 -4.85 15.40
N ALA A 53 5.85 -4.68 14.22
CA ALA A 53 5.72 -3.48 13.40
C ALA A 53 5.12 -3.75 12.00
N GLY A 54 4.83 -5.01 11.64
CA GLY A 54 4.41 -5.37 10.28
C GLY A 54 3.15 -4.65 9.79
N ALA A 55 2.12 -4.50 10.64
CA ALA A 55 0.89 -3.80 10.23
C ALA A 55 1.15 -2.32 9.91
N MET A 56 1.93 -1.65 10.75
CA MET A 56 2.32 -0.25 10.57
C MET A 56 3.27 -0.10 9.37
N LEU A 57 4.19 -1.03 9.17
CA LEU A 57 5.06 -1.08 7.98
C LEU A 57 4.24 -1.19 6.69
N GLU A 58 3.33 -2.16 6.62
CA GLU A 58 2.49 -2.39 5.44
C GLU A 58 1.64 -1.16 5.12
N MET A 59 1.01 -0.56 6.13
CA MET A 59 0.24 0.68 5.97
C MET A 59 1.11 1.84 5.43
N ASN A 60 2.27 2.11 6.03
CA ASN A 60 3.15 3.20 5.59
C ASN A 60 3.74 2.94 4.20
N TRP A 61 3.96 1.69 3.85
CA TRP A 61 4.45 1.32 2.52
C TRP A 61 3.43 1.68 1.46
N TYR A 62 2.15 1.33 1.64
CA TYR A 62 1.08 1.71 0.70
C TYR A 62 0.83 3.23 0.70
N MET A 63 0.88 3.90 1.85
CA MET A 63 0.79 5.37 1.90
C MET A 63 1.93 6.03 1.13
N THR A 64 3.14 5.46 1.15
CA THR A 64 4.26 5.97 0.34
C THR A 64 3.98 5.84 -1.15
N GLN A 65 3.32 4.77 -1.59
CA GLN A 65 2.88 4.66 -3.00
C GLN A 65 1.84 5.72 -3.35
N MET A 66 0.87 5.95 -2.45
CA MET A 66 -0.15 6.99 -2.63
C MET A 66 0.45 8.40 -2.66
N ASP A 67 1.45 8.67 -1.84
CA ASP A 67 2.20 9.94 -1.85
C ASP A 67 2.94 10.14 -3.18
N LEU A 68 3.56 9.09 -3.72
CA LEU A 68 4.16 9.15 -5.07
C LEU A 68 3.11 9.49 -6.13
N ILE A 69 1.96 8.82 -6.11
CA ILE A 69 0.85 9.10 -7.05
C ILE A 69 0.38 10.55 -6.90
N GLY A 70 0.19 11.03 -5.66
CA GLY A 70 -0.22 12.41 -5.39
C GLY A 70 0.76 13.46 -5.90
N GLN A 71 2.04 13.11 -6.03
CA GLN A 71 3.08 13.94 -6.64
C GLN A 71 3.18 13.79 -8.16
N GLY A 72 2.27 13.06 -8.80
CA GLY A 72 2.31 12.76 -10.24
C GLY A 72 3.38 11.75 -10.65
N LYS A 73 3.96 11.01 -9.68
CA LYS A 73 4.95 9.96 -9.94
C LYS A 73 4.27 8.60 -10.04
N GLN A 74 4.92 7.69 -10.74
CA GLN A 74 4.48 6.29 -10.77
C GLN A 74 4.76 5.61 -9.41
N PRO A 75 3.89 4.67 -8.98
CA PRO A 75 4.18 3.80 -7.85
C PRO A 75 5.50 3.06 -8.06
N ASN A 76 6.15 2.70 -6.96
CA ASN A 76 7.32 1.85 -6.91
C ASN A 76 7.02 0.56 -6.13
N PRO A 77 6.48 -0.48 -6.79
CA PRO A 77 6.21 -1.77 -6.15
C PRO A 77 7.45 -2.49 -5.63
N LYS A 78 8.65 -2.10 -6.09
CA LYS A 78 9.94 -2.65 -5.64
C LYS A 78 10.54 -1.84 -4.48
N LEU A 79 9.77 -0.95 -3.86
CA LEU A 79 10.21 -0.17 -2.72
C LEU A 79 10.56 -1.08 -1.55
N SER A 80 11.77 -0.94 -1.02
CA SER A 80 12.25 -1.77 0.08
C SER A 80 11.45 -1.50 1.36
N ALA A 81 10.96 -2.57 1.98
CA ALA A 81 10.31 -2.54 3.29
C ALA A 81 11.19 -1.90 4.38
N TRP A 82 12.49 -2.21 4.39
CA TRP A 82 13.45 -1.63 5.32
C TRP A 82 13.59 -0.11 5.16
N LYS A 83 13.59 0.40 3.93
CA LYS A 83 13.66 1.84 3.68
C LYS A 83 12.43 2.56 4.26
N VAL A 84 11.24 2.00 4.06
CA VAL A 84 10.00 2.56 4.62
C VAL A 84 9.98 2.49 6.13
N LEU A 85 10.38 1.35 6.72
CA LEU A 85 10.45 1.18 8.17
C LEU A 85 11.36 2.23 8.81
N LEU A 86 12.59 2.38 8.31
CA LEU A 86 13.57 3.34 8.82
C LEU A 86 13.08 4.78 8.67
N LYS A 87 12.53 5.14 7.50
CA LYS A 87 11.94 6.46 7.26
C LYS A 87 10.86 6.76 8.31
N THR A 88 9.96 5.82 8.52
CA THR A 88 8.83 6.04 9.42
C THR A 88 9.28 6.13 10.88
N LEU A 89 10.24 5.30 11.30
CA LEU A 89 10.82 5.39 12.65
C LEU A 89 11.50 6.76 12.87
N TRP A 90 12.19 7.28 11.86
CA TRP A 90 12.86 8.57 11.91
C TRP A 90 11.87 9.74 12.00
N GLU A 91 10.81 9.72 11.20
CA GLU A 91 9.75 10.74 11.19
C GLU A 91 8.99 10.75 12.52
N ASN A 92 8.58 9.58 13.01
CA ASN A 92 7.89 9.46 14.30
C ASN A 92 8.82 9.82 15.48
N GLY A 93 10.10 9.43 15.42
CA GLY A 93 11.08 9.78 16.43
C GLY A 93 11.31 11.29 16.52
N LYS A 94 11.46 11.97 15.37
CA LYS A 94 11.55 13.44 15.31
C LYS A 94 10.30 14.11 15.89
N ALA A 95 9.12 13.65 15.52
CA ALA A 95 7.86 14.18 16.03
C ALA A 95 7.76 14.01 17.56
N GLY A 96 8.17 12.84 18.08
CA GLY A 96 8.20 12.57 19.52
C GLY A 96 9.13 13.52 20.29
N LEU A 97 10.31 13.83 19.74
CA LEU A 97 11.25 14.79 20.34
C LEU A 97 10.76 16.24 20.21
N SER A 98 10.07 16.58 19.12
CA SER A 98 9.48 17.91 18.89
C SER A 98 8.23 18.20 19.71
N THR A 99 7.56 17.18 20.25
CA THR A 99 6.34 17.30 21.06
C THR A 99 6.66 17.45 22.56
N GLY A 100 7.93 17.63 22.92
CA GLY A 100 8.29 18.12 24.25
C GLY A 100 7.61 19.45 24.50
N ARG A 101 6.58 19.46 25.35
CA ARG A 101 5.91 20.68 25.79
C ARG A 101 6.97 21.58 26.43
N ALA A 102 7.26 22.72 25.80
CA ALA A 102 7.74 23.89 26.50
C ALA A 102 6.57 24.58 27.20
#